data_AF-A0A3D5UZI7-F1
#
_entry.id   AF-A0A3D5UZI7-F1
#
_cell.length_a   1.000
_cell.length_b   1.000
_cell.length_c   1.000
_cell.angle_alpha   90.00
_cell.angle_beta   90.00
_cell.angle_gamma   90.00
#
_symmetry.space_group_name_H-M   'P 1'
#
loop_
_entity.id
_entity.type
_entity.pdbx_description
1 polymer ?
#
loop_
_entity_poly.entity_id
_entity_poly.type
_entity_poly.pdbx_seq_one_letter_code
_entity_poly.pdbx_strand_id
1 'polypeptide(L)' 'VLRVEATGALGEAASEEIDIEWSGASLRSGFNWRYLDLISEAVDSENLRFWPSVEGPSRFEPEVEDGRIYVVMPMRT' A
#
# COMPACT_ATOMS: atom_id res chain seq x y z
N VAL A 1 0.72 11.97 -6.35
CA VAL A 1 1.97 11.20 -6.28
C VAL A 1 2.05 10.48 -4.95
N LEU A 2 2.39 9.20 -4.99
CA LEU A 2 2.73 8.36 -3.85
C LEU A 2 4.25 8.23 -3.80
N ARG A 3 4.85 8.42 -2.63
CA ARG A 3 6.26 8.10 -2.42
C ARG A 3 6.37 6.81 -1.60
N VAL A 4 7.11 5.85 -2.12
CA VAL A 4 7.44 4.59 -1.43
C VAL A 4 8.88 4.66 -0.96
N GLU A 5 9.11 4.38 0.32
CA GLU A 5 10.44 4.41 0.94
C GLU A 5 10.71 3.06 1.62
N ALA A 6 11.93 2.54 1.46
CA ALA A 6 12.38 1.35 2.16
C ALA A 6 13.77 1.57 2.75
N THR A 7 14.00 1.06 3.96
CA THR A 7 15.30 1.12 4.64
C THR A 7 15.81 -0.27 4.96
N GLY A 8 17.06 -0.53 4.58
CA GLY A 8 17.81 -1.76 4.89
C GLY A 8 18.40 -1.72 6.29
N ALA A 9 18.76 -2.91 6.80
CA ALA A 9 19.30 -3.06 8.15
C ALA A 9 20.68 -2.39 8.33
N LEU A 10 21.42 -2.15 7.24
CA LEU A 10 22.75 -1.55 7.26
C LEU A 10 22.71 -0.07 6.86
N GLY A 11 21.52 0.53 6.79
CA GLY A 11 21.33 1.95 6.48
C GLY A 11 21.18 2.27 4.99
N GLU A 12 21.04 1.25 4.13
CA GLU A 12 20.64 1.48 2.74
C GLU A 12 19.23 2.05 2.68
N ALA A 13 18.97 2.92 1.72
CA ALA A 13 17.65 3.48 1.50
C ALA A 13 17.30 3.46 0.01
N ALA A 14 16.04 3.15 -0.28
CA ALA A 14 15.45 3.26 -1.60
C ALA A 14 14.19 4.14 -1.52
N SER A 15 13.97 4.93 -2.56
CA SER A 15 12.85 5.87 -2.68
C SER A 15 12.35 5.84 -4.12
N GLU A 16 11.04 5.72 -4.30
CA GLU A 16 10.38 5.74 -5.61
C GLU A 16 9.13 6.61 -5.55
N GLU A 17 8.83 7.28 -6.66
CA GLU A 17 7.62 8.08 -6.81
C GLU A 17 6.73 7.46 -7.88
N ILE A 18 5.46 7.27 -7.53
CA ILE A 18 4.46 6.61 -8.36
C ILE A 18 3.30 7.59 -8.57
N ASP A 19 2.88 7.73 -9.82
CA ASP A 19 1.68 8.49 -10.15
C ASP A 19 0.44 7.73 -9.71
N ILE A 20 -0.40 8.38 -8.91
CA ILE A 20 -1.65 7.83 -8.38
C ILE A 20 -2.75 8.88 -8.40
N GLU A 21 -3.98 8.41 -8.46
CA GLU A 21 -5.15 9.22 -8.14
C GLU A 21 -5.36 9.22 -6.61
N TRP A 22 -5.27 10.40 -5.99
CA TRP A 22 -5.42 10.54 -4.53
C TRP A 22 -6.43 11.62 -4.19
N SER A 23 -7.43 11.24 -3.39
CA SER A 23 -8.38 12.17 -2.78
C SER A 23 -8.31 12.03 -1.26
N GLY A 24 -7.68 13.00 -0.60
CA GLY A 24 -7.56 13.01 0.85
C GLY A 24 -6.44 13.90 1.36
N ALA A 25 -6.32 13.99 2.69
CA ALA A 25 -5.17 14.64 3.31
C ALA A 25 -3.89 13.80 3.10
N SER A 26 -2.73 14.45 3.07
CA SER A 26 -1.45 13.74 3.06
C SER A 26 -1.29 12.89 4.32
N LEU A 27 -0.78 11.68 4.16
CA LEU A 27 -0.49 10.76 5.26
C LEU A 27 0.77 9.96 4.97
N ARG A 28 1.36 9.42 6.03
CA ARG A 28 2.48 8.47 5.97
C ARG A 28 2.10 7.25 6.79
N SER A 29 2.19 6.06 6.19
CA SER A 29 1.90 4.79 6.85
C SER A 29 2.92 3.75 6.41
N GLY A 30 3.38 2.93 7.35
CA GLY A 30 4.37 1.88 7.09
C GLY A 30 3.70 0.53 6.88
N PHE A 31 4.21 -0.27 5.95
CA PHE A 31 3.69 -1.61 5.67
C PHE A 31 4.82 -2.62 5.53
N ASN A 32 4.54 -3.87 5.89
CA ASN A 32 5.41 -4.96 5.48
C ASN A 32 5.21 -5.18 3.98
N TRP A 33 6.23 -4.89 3.17
CA TRP A 33 6.17 -4.96 1.72
C TRP A 33 5.72 -6.33 1.21
N ARG A 34 6.06 -7.42 1.91
CA ARG A 34 5.66 -8.78 1.52
C ARG A 34 4.14 -8.98 1.51
N TYR A 35 3.41 -8.28 2.36
CA TYR A 35 1.95 -8.36 2.34
C TYR A 35 1.35 -7.61 1.15
N LEU A 36 1.98 -6.51 0.73
CA LEU A 36 1.57 -5.77 -0.47
C LEU A 36 1.87 -6.59 -1.74
N ASP A 37 3.03 -7.24 -1.77
CA ASP A 37 3.44 -8.15 -2.84
C ASP A 37 2.44 -9.30 -3.03
N LEU A 38 2.08 -10.00 -1.94
CA LEU A 38 1.07 -11.08 -1.97
C LEU A 38 -0.31 -10.60 -2.46
N ILE A 39 -0.70 -9.37 -2.14
CA ILE A 39 -1.96 -8.80 -2.65
C ILE A 39 -1.84 -8.54 -4.15
N SER A 40 -0.72 -7.99 -4.61
CA SER A 40 -0.49 -7.72 -6.03
C SER A 40 -0.52 -8.99 -6.88
N GLU A 41 0.01 -10.11 -6.37
CA GLU A 41 -0.05 -11.41 -7.05
C GLU A 41 -1.46 -12.04 -7.06
N ALA A 42 -2.30 -11.70 -6.07
CA ALA A 42 -3.63 -12.28 -5.91
C ALA A 42 -4.72 -11.54 -6.69
N VAL A 43 -4.43 -10.33 -7.16
CA VAL A 43 -5.39 -9.43 -7.81
C VAL A 43 -5.24 -9.56 -9.33
N ASP A 44 -6.33 -9.96 -9.99
CA ASP A 44 -6.40 -10.05 -11.45
C ASP A 44 -6.96 -8.74 -12.04
N SER A 45 -6.31 -7.63 -11.70
CA SER A 45 -6.68 -6.29 -12.14
C SER A 45 -5.43 -5.42 -12.27
N GLU A 46 -5.41 -4.55 -13.28
CA GLU A 46 -4.30 -3.62 -13.49
C GLU A 46 -4.21 -2.57 -12.38
N ASN A 47 -5.34 -2.24 -11.73
CA ASN A 47 -5.43 -1.20 -10.72
C ASN A 47 -6.01 -1.71 -9.40
N LEU A 48 -5.52 -1.11 -8.32
CA LEU A 48 -5.96 -1.38 -6.96
C LEU A 48 -6.47 -0.08 -6.32
N ARG A 49 -7.63 -0.16 -5.68
CA ARG A 49 -8.11 0.90 -4.80
C ARG A 49 -7.56 0.68 -3.40
N PHE A 50 -7.02 1.74 -2.83
CA PHE A 50 -6.36 1.71 -1.53
C PHE A 50 -6.98 2.73 -0.57
N TRP A 51 -7.44 2.25 0.59
CA TRP A 51 -7.87 3.08 1.71
C TRP A 51 -6.86 2.93 2.86
N PRO A 52 -5.82 3.78 2.89
CA PRO A 52 -4.82 3.73 3.95
C PRO A 52 -5.38 4.17 5.30
N SER A 53 -4.83 3.57 6.35
CA SER A 53 -4.95 4.04 7.73
C SER A 53 -3.58 4.02 8.41
N VAL A 54 -3.37 4.96 9.32
CA VAL A 54 -2.12 5.06 10.11
C VAL A 54 -2.23 4.24 11.39
N GLU A 55 -3.41 4.24 12.02
CA GLU A 55 -3.62 3.61 13.32
C GLU A 55 -4.48 2.33 13.24
N GLY A 56 -5.23 2.18 12.15
CA GLY A 56 -6.17 1.08 11.95
C GLY A 56 -5.84 0.21 10.73
N PRO A 57 -6.67 -0.80 10.44
CA PRO A 57 -6.52 -1.61 9.25
C PRO A 57 -6.61 -0.76 7.99
N SER A 58 -5.71 -1.01 7.04
CA SER A 58 -5.82 -0.49 5.69
C SER A 58 -6.49 -1.52 4.78
N ARG A 59 -7.26 -1.04 3.81
CA ARG A 59 -8.06 -1.89 2.90
C ARG A 59 -7.58 -1.73 1.46
N PHE A 60 -7.50 -2.84 0.74
CA PHE A 60 -7.19 -2.92 -0.67
C PHE A 60 -8.27 -3.71 -1.39
N GLU A 61 -8.66 -3.24 -2.57
CA GLU A 61 -9.63 -3.90 -3.44
C GLU A 61 -9.23 -3.76 -4.90
N PRO A 62 -9.49 -4.78 -5.73
CA PRO A 62 -9.41 -4.63 -7.18
C PRO A 62 -10.30 -3.48 -7.65
N GLU A 63 -9.86 -2.73 -8.67
CA GLU A 63 -10.70 -1.68 -9.24
C GLU A 63 -11.98 -2.25 -9.87
N VAL A 64 -11.85 -3.41 -10.53
CA VAL A 64 -12.99 -4.18 -11.03
C VAL A 64 -13.51 -5.03 -9.88
N GLU A 65 -14.72 -4.72 -9.42
CA GLU A 65 -15.33 -5.38 -8.26
C GLU A 65 -15.50 -6.89 -8.49
N ASP A 66 -14.78 -7.69 -7.72
CA ASP A 66 -14.80 -9.15 -7.76
C ASP A 66 -15.22 -9.78 -6.42
N GLY A 67 -15.60 -8.94 -5.46
CA GLY A 67 -16.01 -9.33 -4.11
C GLY A 67 -14.85 -9.63 -3.14
N ARG A 68 -13.59 -9.45 -3.55
CA ARG A 68 -12.43 -9.66 -2.68
C ARG A 68 -12.04 -8.38 -1.96
N ILE A 69 -11.74 -8.52 -0.67
CA ILE A 69 -11.27 -7.43 0.19
C ILE A 69 -10.01 -7.92 0.89
N TYR A 70 -8.92 -7.18 0.73
CA TYR A 70 -7.67 -7.46 1.41
C TYR A 70 -7.45 -6.42 2.51
N VAL A 71 -7.07 -6.89 3.69
CA VAL A 71 -6.86 -6.02 4.86
C VAL A 71 -5.45 -6.22 5.38
N VAL A 72 -4.70 -5.12 5.51
CA VAL A 72 -3.33 -5.13 6.04
C VAL A 72 -3.24 -4.16 7.20
N MET A 73 -2.67 -4.62 8.31
CA MET A 73 -2.36 -3.76 9.43
C MET A 73 -1.09 -2.95 9.12
N PRO A 74 -1.10 -1.63 9.33
CA PRO A 74 0.11 -0.84 9.23
C PRO A 74 1.11 -1.28 10.30
N MET A 75 2.39 -1.19 9.97
CA MET A 75 3.46 -1.28 10.95
C MET A 75 3.43 -0.03 11.82
N ARG A 76 3.73 -0.20 13.10
CA ARG A 76 3.98 0.93 13.98
C ARG A 76 5.27 1.59 13.52
N THR A 77 5.13 2.78 12.92
CA THR A 77 6.24 3.68 12.61
C THR A 77 6.60 4.51 13.84
#